data_AF-A0A4R5DB81-F1
#
_entry.id   AF-A0A4R5DB81-F1
#
_cell.length_a   1.000
_cell.length_b   1.000
_cell.length_c   1.000
_cell.angle_alpha   90.00
_cell.angle_beta   90.00
_cell.angle_gamma   90.00
#
_symmetry.space_group_name_H-M   'P 1'
#
loop_
_entity.id
_entity.type
_entity.pdbx_description
1 polymer ?
#
loop_
_entity_poly.entity_id
_entity_poly.type
_entity_poly.pdbx_seq_one_letter_code
_entity_poly.pdbx_strand_id
1 'polypeptide(L)'
;MQLVVRRLAAAATTVALTVALTACTSGPEHQAVAPLAQISMDERSDAANGINELAPPEVLERAITAMRGAGTYRVTGTTVAGNAIDIAFHDGVGSTGTVGTETTVQLVATTAGIYVTGDTASLAAQVGADVDTTIAGKWLLISAEAASGFAIFADGSAFASAVLGAEAPTNMTEVTEVDGQPAVGLLFPETGGTLWVAATGEPLPLRLEEKGASVGAGVITFSGYGTEVAITPPAEDAVVDLTKIPAS
;
A
#
# COMPACT_ATOMS: atom_id res chain seq x y z
N MET A 1 -5.04 41.99 36.47
CA MET A 1 -5.85 43.11 37.00
C MET A 1 -6.05 44.11 35.87
N GLN A 2 -7.27 44.26 35.33
CA GLN A 2 -7.73 45.38 34.46
C GLN A 2 -6.98 45.58 33.10
N LEU A 3 -7.51 46.21 32.03
CA LEU A 3 -8.85 46.66 31.58
C LEU A 3 -8.76 46.70 30.02
N VAL A 4 -9.67 46.08 29.26
CA VAL A 4 -10.83 46.69 28.57
C VAL A 4 -10.55 47.67 27.40
N VAL A 5 -10.99 47.19 26.24
CA VAL A 5 -11.35 47.85 24.95
C VAL A 5 -12.01 49.24 25.05
N ARG A 6 -11.69 50.13 24.09
CA ARG A 6 -12.56 51.20 23.46
C ARG A 6 -11.72 52.05 22.48
N ARG A 7 -12.23 52.76 21.44
CA ARG A 7 -13.46 52.74 20.59
C ARG A 7 -13.37 53.95 19.60
N LEU A 8 -14.03 53.87 18.42
CA LEU A 8 -14.54 55.02 17.60
C LEU A 8 -13.48 55.98 16.99
N ALA A 9 -13.69 56.84 15.97
CA ALA A 9 -14.76 57.18 15.00
C ALA A 9 -14.09 57.77 13.72
N ALA A 10 -14.53 57.52 12.47
CA ALA A 10 -15.63 58.12 11.69
C ALA A 10 -15.51 59.62 11.27
N ALA A 11 -15.27 59.88 9.97
CA ALA A 11 -15.66 61.06 9.13
C ALA A 11 -15.13 60.79 7.68
N ALA A 12 -15.83 60.88 6.54
CA ALA A 12 -17.03 61.58 6.04
C ALA A 12 -16.81 63.00 5.47
N THR A 13 -16.61 63.13 4.15
CA THR A 13 -16.96 64.36 3.39
C THR A 13 -17.19 64.14 1.88
N THR A 14 -18.12 64.93 1.32
CA THR A 14 -18.52 65.02 -0.11
C THR A 14 -17.98 66.34 -0.73
N VAL A 15 -18.21 66.79 -1.97
CA VAL A 15 -19.11 66.41 -3.09
C VAL A 15 -18.54 66.98 -4.43
N ALA A 16 -18.89 66.45 -5.61
CA ALA A 16 -19.29 67.27 -6.79
C ALA A 16 -19.79 66.45 -8.00
N LEU A 17 -20.89 66.89 -8.62
CA LEU A 17 -21.44 66.43 -9.91
C LEU A 17 -20.92 67.29 -11.07
N THR A 18 -20.83 66.70 -12.27
CA THR A 18 -21.17 67.37 -13.54
C THR A 18 -21.94 66.41 -14.46
N VAL A 19 -23.02 66.91 -15.07
CA VAL A 19 -23.88 66.17 -16.01
C VAL A 19 -23.87 66.88 -17.36
N ALA A 20 -23.82 66.12 -18.45
CA ALA A 20 -24.19 66.57 -19.79
C ALA A 20 -25.00 65.45 -20.48
N LEU A 21 -26.01 65.82 -21.26
CA LEU A 21 -27.04 64.92 -21.79
C LEU A 21 -26.86 64.62 -23.30
N THR A 22 -27.73 63.71 -23.77
CA THR A 22 -28.21 63.51 -25.15
C THR A 22 -27.37 62.64 -26.10
N ALA A 23 -27.85 61.40 -26.33
CA ALA A 23 -28.44 60.99 -27.60
C ALA A 23 -29.25 59.69 -27.42
N CYS A 24 -30.52 59.69 -27.80
CA CYS A 24 -31.32 58.45 -27.87
C CYS A 24 -31.22 57.87 -29.28
N THR A 25 -30.91 56.58 -29.39
CA THR A 25 -31.28 55.77 -30.57
C THR A 25 -31.75 54.41 -30.11
N SER A 26 -32.82 53.92 -30.72
CA SER A 26 -33.59 52.76 -30.26
C SER A 26 -33.43 51.61 -31.24
N GLY A 27 -32.79 50.53 -30.82
CA GLY A 27 -32.71 49.27 -31.55
C GLY A 27 -32.59 48.10 -30.57
N PRO A 28 -33.23 46.94 -30.83
CA PRO A 28 -33.09 45.78 -29.97
C PRO A 28 -31.70 45.15 -30.19
N GLU A 29 -30.75 45.56 -29.36
CA GLU A 29 -29.43 44.93 -29.31
C GLU A 29 -29.60 43.48 -28.86
N HIS A 30 -29.49 42.57 -29.83
CA HIS A 30 -29.45 41.14 -29.58
C HIS A 30 -28.27 40.87 -28.64
N GLN A 31 -28.54 40.34 -27.45
CA GLN A 31 -27.49 40.00 -26.51
C GLN A 31 -26.51 39.05 -27.21
N ALA A 32 -25.30 39.55 -27.46
CA ALA A 32 -24.21 38.74 -28.00
C ALA A 32 -23.77 37.76 -26.91
N VAL A 33 -24.45 36.61 -26.85
CA VAL A 33 -24.04 35.45 -26.08
C VAL A 33 -22.62 35.11 -26.52
N ALA A 34 -21.65 35.34 -25.64
CA ALA A 34 -20.25 35.03 -25.90
C ALA A 34 -20.09 33.50 -26.03
N PRO A 35 -19.70 32.96 -27.20
CA PRO A 35 -19.48 31.55 -27.36
C PRO A 35 -18.00 31.25 -27.04
N LEU A 36 -17.68 31.15 -25.75
CA LEU A 36 -16.41 30.56 -25.31
C LEU A 36 -16.69 29.40 -24.36
N ALA A 37 -17.21 28.32 -24.96
CA ALA A 37 -16.92 26.99 -24.48
C ALA A 37 -15.41 26.73 -24.64
N GLN A 38 -14.62 27.20 -23.68
CA GLN A 38 -13.26 26.72 -23.47
C GLN A 38 -13.29 25.74 -22.32
N ILE A 39 -13.65 24.50 -22.69
CA ILE A 39 -13.08 23.25 -22.18
C ILE A 39 -12.51 23.40 -20.77
N SER A 40 -13.30 23.04 -19.76
CA SER A 40 -12.72 22.37 -18.62
C SER A 40 -11.93 21.19 -19.17
N MET A 41 -10.61 21.35 -19.29
CA MET A 41 -9.77 20.19 -19.14
C MET A 41 -10.11 19.67 -17.76
N ASP A 42 -10.47 18.38 -17.66
CA ASP A 42 -10.22 17.67 -16.43
C ASP A 42 -8.71 17.84 -16.20
N GLU A 43 -8.35 18.76 -15.30
CA GLU A 43 -7.02 18.81 -14.72
C GLU A 43 -6.92 17.58 -13.84
N ARG A 44 -6.73 16.42 -14.50
CA ARG A 44 -6.19 15.23 -13.87
C ARG A 44 -4.96 15.73 -13.15
N SER A 45 -4.99 15.68 -11.83
CA SER A 45 -3.84 16.13 -11.05
C SER A 45 -2.67 15.24 -11.48
N ASP A 46 -1.72 15.80 -12.21
CA ASP A 46 -0.58 15.02 -12.67
C ASP A 46 0.26 14.58 -11.47
N ALA A 47 0.82 13.37 -11.56
CA ALA A 47 1.70 12.87 -10.54
C ALA A 47 3.01 13.65 -10.60
N ALA A 48 3.47 14.20 -9.48
CA ALA A 48 4.68 15.02 -9.45
C ALA A 48 5.96 14.22 -9.80
N ASN A 49 5.90 12.89 -9.79
CA ASN A 49 6.96 11.99 -10.27
C ASN A 49 6.72 11.45 -11.69
N GLY A 50 5.70 11.93 -12.41
CA GLY A 50 5.35 11.54 -13.79
C GLY A 50 4.82 10.11 -13.91
N ILE A 51 4.46 9.43 -12.81
CA ILE A 51 4.07 8.02 -12.86
C ILE A 51 2.73 7.80 -13.60
N ASN A 52 1.86 8.80 -13.65
CA ASN A 52 0.59 8.76 -14.38
C ASN A 52 0.72 8.97 -15.90
N GLU A 53 1.91 9.29 -16.41
CA GLU A 53 2.18 9.44 -17.85
C GLU A 53 2.53 8.09 -18.54
N LEU A 54 2.78 7.05 -17.75
CA LEU A 54 3.22 5.73 -18.23
C LEU A 54 2.04 4.78 -18.48
N ALA A 55 2.30 3.67 -19.17
CA ALA A 55 1.33 2.59 -19.25
C ALA A 55 1.19 1.87 -17.88
N PRO A 56 0.00 1.39 -17.47
CA PRO A 56 -0.19 0.76 -16.15
C PRO A 56 0.77 -0.40 -15.82
N PRO A 57 1.15 -1.29 -16.78
CA PRO A 57 2.17 -2.31 -16.53
C PRO A 57 3.58 -1.75 -16.27
N GLU A 58 3.95 -0.63 -16.90
CA GLU A 58 5.24 0.03 -16.68
C GLU A 58 5.29 0.67 -15.28
N VAL A 59 4.15 1.20 -14.80
CA VAL A 59 4.04 1.69 -13.42
C VAL A 59 4.23 0.56 -12.42
N LEU A 60 3.59 -0.59 -12.65
CA LEU A 60 3.77 -1.77 -11.81
C LEU A 60 5.24 -2.23 -11.78
N GLU A 61 5.91 -2.30 -12.94
CA GLU A 61 7.33 -2.65 -13.02
C GLU A 61 8.20 -1.66 -12.24
N ARG A 62 7.95 -0.34 -12.37
CA ARG A 62 8.66 0.68 -11.60
C ARG A 62 8.38 0.59 -10.10
N ALA A 63 7.17 0.25 -9.69
CA ALA A 63 6.81 0.11 -8.28
C ALA A 63 7.47 -1.11 -7.63
N ILE A 64 7.48 -2.25 -8.31
CA ILE A 64 8.24 -3.44 -7.90
C ILE A 64 9.74 -3.11 -7.84
N THR A 65 10.27 -2.41 -8.85
CA THR A 65 11.68 -1.99 -8.90
C THR A 65 12.04 -1.05 -7.74
N ALA A 66 11.21 -0.05 -7.43
CA ALA A 66 11.44 0.89 -6.34
C ALA A 66 11.38 0.19 -4.97
N MET A 67 10.39 -0.67 -4.74
CA MET A 67 10.27 -1.46 -3.50
C MET A 67 11.52 -2.33 -3.26
N ARG A 68 12.05 -2.98 -4.30
CA ARG A 68 13.27 -3.78 -4.21
C ARG A 68 14.51 -2.89 -4.04
N GLY A 69 14.56 -1.75 -4.73
CA GLY A 69 15.63 -0.75 -4.61
C GLY A 69 15.77 -0.16 -3.20
N ALA A 70 14.67 -0.07 -2.44
CA ALA A 70 14.69 0.32 -1.04
C ALA A 70 15.38 -0.70 -0.11
N GLY A 71 15.65 -1.93 -0.58
CA GLY A 71 16.40 -2.99 0.11
C GLY A 71 15.61 -3.68 1.23
N THR A 72 14.89 -2.92 2.06
CA THR A 72 14.04 -3.44 3.14
C THR A 72 12.66 -2.77 3.10
N TYR A 73 11.65 -3.51 3.53
CA TYR A 73 10.26 -3.04 3.64
C TYR A 73 9.43 -3.98 4.51
N ARG A 74 8.25 -3.55 4.92
CA ARG A 74 7.30 -4.32 5.73
C ARG A 74 5.93 -4.34 5.08
N VAL A 75 5.33 -5.53 5.04
CA VAL A 75 4.01 -5.79 4.50
C VAL A 75 3.09 -6.20 5.64
N THR A 76 2.02 -5.43 5.87
CA THR A 76 1.10 -5.63 7.00
C THR A 76 -0.35 -5.55 6.56
N GLY A 77 -1.22 -6.44 7.04
CA GLY A 77 -2.66 -6.31 6.82
C GLY A 77 -3.41 -7.63 6.96
N THR A 78 -4.63 -7.65 6.40
CA THR A 78 -5.52 -8.82 6.42
C THR A 78 -6.14 -9.01 5.04
N THR A 79 -6.12 -10.23 4.50
CA THR A 79 -6.80 -10.54 3.23
C THR A 79 -8.32 -10.66 3.41
N VAL A 80 -9.10 -10.64 2.32
CA VAL A 80 -10.56 -10.84 2.34
C VAL A 80 -10.92 -12.22 2.92
N ALA A 81 -10.05 -13.21 2.73
CA ALA A 81 -10.18 -14.54 3.32
C ALA A 81 -9.81 -14.60 4.83
N GLY A 82 -9.46 -13.47 5.46
CA GLY A 82 -9.16 -13.38 6.89
C GLY A 82 -7.73 -13.78 7.26
N ASN A 83 -6.82 -13.93 6.30
CA ASN A 83 -5.41 -14.21 6.60
C ASN A 83 -4.72 -12.91 7.03
N ALA A 84 -4.22 -12.85 8.25
CA ALA A 84 -3.38 -11.78 8.75
C ALA A 84 -1.92 -11.99 8.32
N ILE A 85 -1.26 -10.91 7.91
CA ILE A 85 0.13 -10.88 7.46
C ILE A 85 0.82 -9.70 8.13
N ASP A 86 2.00 -9.92 8.72
CA ASP A 86 2.89 -8.89 9.22
C ASP A 86 4.34 -9.35 9.04
N ILE A 87 4.92 -9.08 7.87
CA ILE A 87 6.24 -9.58 7.46
C ILE A 87 7.15 -8.41 7.09
N ALA A 88 8.33 -8.36 7.71
CA ALA A 88 9.44 -7.53 7.30
C ALA A 88 10.38 -8.31 6.36
N PHE A 89 10.68 -7.73 5.21
CA PHE A 89 11.55 -8.27 4.18
C PHE A 89 12.87 -7.53 4.11
N HIS A 90 13.92 -8.26 3.74
CA HIS A 90 15.18 -7.73 3.23
C HIS A 90 15.45 -8.41 1.88
N ASP A 91 15.38 -7.65 0.78
CA ASP A 91 15.59 -8.14 -0.59
C ASP A 91 16.95 -8.85 -0.67
N GLY A 92 16.97 -10.02 -1.32
CA GLY A 92 18.15 -10.89 -1.43
C GLY A 92 18.64 -11.58 -0.15
N VAL A 93 18.05 -11.33 1.03
CA VAL A 93 18.48 -11.91 2.32
C VAL A 93 17.43 -12.83 2.94
N GLY A 94 16.16 -12.39 2.99
CA GLY A 94 15.08 -13.17 3.59
C GLY A 94 13.98 -12.31 4.23
N SER A 95 13.27 -12.89 5.20
CA SER A 95 12.17 -12.21 5.90
C SER A 95 11.95 -12.70 7.33
N THR A 96 11.21 -11.91 8.11
CA THR A 96 10.83 -12.23 9.48
C THR A 96 9.48 -11.59 9.83
N GLY A 97 8.66 -12.24 10.66
CA GLY A 97 7.41 -11.68 11.16
C GLY A 97 6.37 -12.75 11.49
N THR A 98 5.09 -12.45 11.24
CA THR A 98 3.97 -13.37 11.50
C THR A 98 3.01 -13.50 10.32
N VAL A 99 2.39 -14.68 10.22
CA VAL A 99 1.26 -14.97 9.33
C VAL A 99 0.25 -15.85 10.06
N GLY A 100 -1.01 -15.83 9.62
CA GLY A 100 -2.03 -16.73 10.16
C GLY A 100 -3.46 -16.34 9.78
N THR A 101 -4.43 -16.96 10.44
CA THR A 101 -5.87 -16.65 10.29
C THR A 101 -6.48 -16.38 11.67
N GLU A 102 -7.11 -17.37 12.28
CA GLU A 102 -7.60 -17.33 13.67
C GLU A 102 -6.45 -17.42 14.70
N THR A 103 -5.36 -18.07 14.28
CA THR A 103 -4.13 -18.27 15.05
C THR A 103 -2.93 -17.86 14.19
N THR A 104 -1.84 -17.44 14.81
CA THR A 104 -0.67 -16.90 14.10
C THR A 104 0.61 -17.66 14.45
N VAL A 105 1.41 -17.91 13.42
CA VAL A 105 2.78 -18.42 13.55
C VAL A 105 3.77 -17.29 13.30
N GLN A 106 4.90 -17.35 14.00
CA GLN A 106 6.10 -16.58 13.65
C GLN A 106 6.88 -17.31 12.58
N LEU A 107 7.40 -16.56 11.61
CA LEU A 107 8.21 -17.05 10.51
C LEU A 107 9.53 -16.29 10.47
N VAL A 108 10.61 -17.02 10.21
CA VAL A 108 11.89 -16.48 9.74
C VAL A 108 12.30 -17.27 8.51
N ALA A 109 12.51 -16.59 7.39
CA ALA A 109 13.00 -17.22 6.18
C ALA A 109 14.37 -16.67 5.78
N THR A 110 15.26 -17.58 5.37
CA THR A 110 16.66 -17.30 5.04
C THR A 110 17.12 -18.22 3.91
N THR A 111 18.33 -17.99 3.39
CA THR A 111 19.00 -18.94 2.48
C THR A 111 19.27 -20.33 3.08
N ALA A 112 19.23 -20.48 4.40
CA ALA A 112 19.36 -21.78 5.09
C ALA A 112 18.03 -22.55 5.18
N GLY A 113 16.90 -21.90 4.95
CA GLY A 113 15.56 -22.48 5.05
C GLY A 113 14.53 -21.54 5.67
N ILE A 114 13.30 -22.05 5.79
CA ILE A 114 12.19 -21.39 6.48
C ILE A 114 12.01 -22.05 7.85
N TYR A 115 11.97 -21.21 8.88
CA TYR A 115 11.75 -21.60 10.26
C TYR A 115 10.39 -21.05 10.71
N VAL A 116 9.57 -21.88 11.34
CA VAL A 116 8.24 -21.51 11.83
C VAL A 116 8.11 -21.87 13.30
N THR A 117 7.53 -20.99 14.13
CA THR A 117 7.24 -21.28 15.54
C THR A 117 5.87 -20.72 15.94
N GLY A 118 5.28 -21.30 16.98
CA GLY A 118 3.97 -20.96 17.51
C GLY A 118 3.60 -21.87 18.68
N ASP A 119 2.39 -21.71 19.21
CA ASP A 119 1.78 -22.73 20.05
C ASP A 119 1.40 -23.98 19.23
N THR A 120 1.07 -25.07 19.90
CA THR A 120 0.76 -26.36 19.28
C THR A 120 -0.42 -26.28 18.30
N ALA A 121 -1.45 -25.49 18.59
CA ALA A 121 -2.62 -25.37 17.73
C ALA A 121 -2.30 -24.53 16.48
N SER A 122 -1.61 -23.40 16.65
CA SER A 122 -1.10 -22.58 15.54
C SER A 122 -0.22 -23.39 14.59
N LEU A 123 0.73 -24.16 15.13
CA LEU A 123 1.62 -24.99 14.33
C LEU A 123 0.86 -26.12 13.63
N ALA A 124 0.02 -26.89 14.34
CA ALA A 124 -0.74 -28.00 13.76
C ALA A 124 -1.68 -27.53 12.63
N ALA A 125 -2.38 -26.40 12.82
CA ALA A 125 -3.24 -25.80 11.81
C ALA A 125 -2.48 -25.41 10.53
N GLN A 126 -1.20 -25.03 10.66
CA GLN A 126 -0.43 -24.47 9.57
C GLN A 126 0.50 -25.48 8.86
N VAL A 127 1.01 -26.51 9.55
CA VAL A 127 1.85 -27.56 8.94
C VAL A 127 1.09 -28.84 8.60
N GLY A 128 -0.18 -28.98 9.02
CA GLY A 128 -1.06 -30.09 8.62
C GLY A 128 -0.67 -31.46 9.18
N ALA A 129 0.16 -31.50 10.23
CA ALA A 129 0.59 -32.72 10.91
C ALA A 129 0.18 -32.70 12.38
N ASP A 130 0.09 -33.88 13.01
CA ASP A 130 -0.04 -34.01 14.47
C ASP A 130 1.28 -33.57 15.13
N VAL A 131 1.37 -32.26 15.39
CA VAL A 131 2.45 -31.60 16.14
C VAL A 131 2.38 -32.08 17.58
N ASP A 132 3.17 -33.09 17.93
CA ASP A 132 3.28 -33.55 19.31
C ASP A 132 3.71 -32.40 20.24
N THR A 133 3.14 -32.39 21.44
CA THR A 133 3.49 -31.50 22.55
C THR A 133 4.99 -31.32 22.78
N THR A 134 5.80 -32.32 22.41
CA THR A 134 7.27 -32.32 22.49
C THR A 134 7.96 -31.24 21.63
N ILE A 135 7.28 -30.69 20.61
CA ILE A 135 7.82 -29.66 19.70
C ILE A 135 7.13 -28.29 19.81
N ALA A 136 6.18 -28.13 20.74
CA ALA A 136 5.52 -26.85 21.02
C ALA A 136 6.52 -25.78 21.48
N GLY A 137 6.44 -24.57 20.90
CA GLY A 137 7.35 -23.45 21.21
C GLY A 137 8.79 -23.62 20.71
N LYS A 138 9.10 -24.70 19.97
CA LYS A 138 10.37 -24.83 19.25
C LYS A 138 10.24 -24.29 17.83
N TRP A 139 11.36 -23.92 17.23
CA TRP A 139 11.39 -23.55 15.82
C TRP A 139 11.40 -24.81 14.95
N LEU A 140 10.45 -24.93 14.04
CA LEU A 140 10.39 -26.03 13.09
C LEU A 140 11.08 -25.57 11.79
N LEU A 141 12.17 -26.24 11.41
CA LEU A 141 12.68 -26.15 10.04
C LEU A 141 11.76 -27.01 9.16
N ILE A 142 10.96 -26.35 8.33
CA ILE A 142 9.98 -27.02 7.47
C ILE A 142 10.64 -27.58 6.21
N SER A 143 10.17 -28.75 5.74
CA SER A 143 10.69 -29.39 4.52
C SER A 143 10.41 -28.54 3.28
N ALA A 144 11.14 -28.76 2.19
CA ALA A 144 10.90 -28.03 0.93
C ALA A 144 9.46 -28.18 0.39
N GLU A 145 8.81 -29.31 0.66
CA GLU A 145 7.41 -29.57 0.27
C GLU A 145 6.42 -28.79 1.15
N ALA A 146 6.61 -28.82 2.48
CA ALA A 146 5.80 -28.03 3.43
C ALA A 146 6.07 -26.52 3.31
N ALA A 147 7.27 -26.14 2.90
CA ALA A 147 7.67 -24.77 2.62
C ALA A 147 6.94 -24.16 1.42
N SER A 148 6.27 -24.95 0.56
CA SER A 148 5.55 -24.42 -0.61
C SER A 148 4.53 -23.33 -0.26
N GLY A 149 3.77 -23.48 0.83
CA GLY A 149 2.83 -22.45 1.32
C GLY A 149 3.50 -21.21 1.92
N PHE A 150 4.78 -21.30 2.28
CA PHE A 150 5.56 -20.21 2.87
C PHE A 150 6.63 -19.63 1.94
N ALA A 151 6.88 -20.26 0.78
CA ALA A 151 7.93 -19.90 -0.15
C ALA A 151 7.79 -18.45 -0.67
N ILE A 152 6.54 -17.96 -0.75
CA ILE A 152 6.24 -16.57 -1.08
C ILE A 152 6.85 -15.57 -0.08
N PHE A 153 7.10 -15.96 1.17
CA PHE A 153 7.72 -15.11 2.18
C PHE A 153 9.25 -15.24 2.20
N ALA A 154 9.83 -16.25 1.56
CA ALA A 154 11.28 -16.50 1.62
C ALA A 154 12.12 -15.51 0.80
N ASP A 155 11.52 -14.93 -0.24
CA ASP A 155 12.15 -13.96 -1.13
C ASP A 155 11.17 -12.80 -1.34
N GLY A 156 11.60 -11.58 -1.02
CA GLY A 156 10.79 -10.38 -1.18
C GLY A 156 10.40 -10.08 -2.63
N SER A 157 11.26 -10.42 -3.59
CA SER A 157 10.94 -10.35 -5.01
C SER A 157 9.93 -11.43 -5.42
N ALA A 158 9.98 -12.63 -4.83
CA ALA A 158 8.96 -13.65 -5.04
C ALA A 158 7.60 -13.23 -4.46
N PHE A 159 7.59 -12.64 -3.26
CA PHE A 159 6.40 -12.02 -2.67
C PHE A 159 5.82 -10.95 -3.60
N ALA A 160 6.66 -10.01 -4.04
CA ALA A 160 6.29 -8.93 -4.94
C ALA A 160 5.69 -9.46 -6.25
N SER A 161 6.33 -10.43 -6.88
CA SER A 161 5.83 -11.04 -8.12
C SER A 161 4.53 -11.82 -7.90
N ALA A 162 4.38 -12.55 -6.80
CA ALA A 162 3.18 -13.34 -6.51
C ALA A 162 1.97 -12.47 -6.16
N VAL A 163 2.17 -11.38 -5.40
CA VAL A 163 1.09 -10.52 -4.87
C VAL A 163 0.79 -9.34 -5.80
N LEU A 164 1.79 -8.79 -6.49
CA LEU A 164 1.63 -7.61 -7.35
C LEU A 164 1.73 -7.93 -8.85
N GLY A 165 2.36 -9.05 -9.22
CA GLY A 165 2.75 -9.36 -10.61
C GLY A 165 2.05 -10.56 -11.26
N ALA A 166 1.04 -11.15 -10.62
CA ALA A 166 0.32 -12.32 -11.16
C ALA A 166 -0.50 -11.99 -12.42
N GLU A 167 -1.04 -10.77 -12.51
CA GLU A 167 -1.91 -10.29 -13.58
C GLU A 167 -1.53 -8.84 -13.92
N ALA A 168 -1.59 -8.46 -15.20
CA ALA A 168 -1.23 -7.09 -15.59
C ALA A 168 -2.40 -6.11 -15.31
N PRO A 169 -2.14 -4.95 -14.67
CA PRO A 169 -3.16 -3.91 -14.55
C PRO A 169 -3.44 -3.31 -15.92
N THR A 170 -4.72 -3.01 -16.18
CA THR A 170 -5.16 -2.50 -17.49
C THR A 170 -5.53 -1.03 -17.48
N ASN A 171 -5.76 -0.46 -16.30
CA ASN A 171 -6.22 0.92 -16.12
C ASN A 171 -5.59 1.52 -14.85
N MET A 172 -5.67 2.85 -14.76
CA MET A 172 -5.19 3.64 -13.62
C MET A 172 -6.27 4.63 -13.17
N THR A 173 -6.26 4.98 -11.89
CA THR A 173 -7.03 6.11 -11.36
C THR A 173 -6.37 7.44 -11.73
N GLU A 174 -7.05 8.55 -11.46
CA GLU A 174 -6.39 9.85 -11.30
C GLU A 174 -5.60 9.88 -9.98
N VAL A 175 -4.72 10.87 -9.79
CA VAL A 175 -4.03 11.05 -8.51
C VAL A 175 -5.03 11.40 -7.42
N THR A 176 -4.93 10.70 -6.29
CA THR A 176 -5.77 10.90 -5.10
C THR A 176 -4.94 10.74 -3.83
N GLU A 177 -5.53 11.08 -2.68
CA GLU A 177 -4.88 10.91 -1.37
C GLU A 177 -5.10 9.49 -0.82
N VAL A 178 -4.01 8.82 -0.48
CA VAL A 178 -3.97 7.50 0.19
C VAL A 178 -3.14 7.65 1.46
N ASP A 179 -3.79 7.50 2.61
CA ASP A 179 -3.16 7.55 3.94
C ASP A 179 -2.31 8.82 4.22
N GLY A 180 -2.66 9.94 3.58
CA GLY A 180 -1.97 11.23 3.71
C GLY A 180 -0.86 11.49 2.69
N GLN A 181 -0.79 10.66 1.63
CA GLN A 181 0.17 10.77 0.54
C GLN A 181 -0.53 10.73 -0.83
N PRO A 182 -0.12 11.57 -1.80
CA PRO A 182 -0.63 11.48 -3.17
C PRO A 182 -0.21 10.17 -3.83
N ALA A 183 -1.18 9.48 -4.45
CA ALA A 183 -1.03 8.16 -5.02
C ALA A 183 -1.88 7.97 -6.29
N VAL A 184 -1.50 7.00 -7.13
CA VAL A 184 -2.30 6.49 -8.25
C VAL A 184 -2.61 5.01 -8.01
N GLY A 185 -3.86 4.61 -8.23
CA GLY A 185 -4.29 3.21 -8.14
C GLY A 185 -4.14 2.49 -9.48
N LEU A 186 -3.42 1.37 -9.52
CA LEU A 186 -3.39 0.43 -10.64
C LEU A 186 -4.55 -0.55 -10.49
N LEU A 187 -5.39 -0.66 -11.52
CA LEU A 187 -6.61 -1.47 -11.50
C LEU A 187 -6.39 -2.83 -12.18
N PHE A 188 -6.58 -3.90 -11.43
CA PHE A 188 -6.45 -5.28 -11.89
C PHE A 188 -7.85 -5.85 -12.16
N PRO A 189 -8.29 -5.97 -13.43
CA PRO A 189 -9.69 -6.28 -13.74
C PRO A 189 -10.11 -7.72 -13.42
N GLU A 190 -9.18 -8.67 -13.51
CA GLU A 190 -9.43 -10.10 -13.32
C GLU A 190 -9.63 -10.43 -11.82
N THR A 191 -8.63 -10.16 -10.97
CA THR A 191 -8.80 -10.18 -9.50
C THR A 191 -9.83 -9.17 -8.99
N GLY A 192 -9.95 -7.99 -9.61
CA GLY A 192 -10.72 -6.83 -9.13
C GLY A 192 -10.05 -6.02 -8.03
N GLY A 193 -8.72 -6.17 -7.86
CA GLY A 193 -7.93 -5.44 -6.87
C GLY A 193 -7.41 -4.07 -7.36
N THR A 194 -6.91 -3.26 -6.42
CA THR A 194 -6.27 -1.96 -6.69
C THR A 194 -4.94 -1.84 -5.93
N LEU A 195 -3.83 -1.61 -6.65
CA LEU A 195 -2.54 -1.28 -6.04
C LEU A 195 -2.30 0.23 -6.07
N TRP A 196 -2.30 0.86 -4.91
CA TRP A 196 -1.94 2.26 -4.74
C TRP A 196 -0.41 2.43 -4.73
N VAL A 197 0.09 3.28 -5.62
CA VAL A 197 1.51 3.59 -5.84
C VAL A 197 1.73 5.09 -5.64
N ALA A 198 2.83 5.47 -4.98
CA ALA A 198 3.17 6.86 -4.72
C ALA A 198 3.25 7.73 -5.99
N ALA A 199 2.52 8.84 -6.01
CA ALA A 199 2.51 9.84 -7.09
C ALA A 199 3.54 10.98 -6.86
N THR A 200 4.37 10.86 -5.83
CA THR A 200 5.46 11.78 -5.51
C THR A 200 6.69 10.98 -5.09
N GLY A 201 7.89 11.49 -5.34
CA GLY A 201 9.14 10.79 -5.01
C GLY A 201 9.31 9.46 -5.78
N GLU A 202 9.95 8.47 -5.15
CA GLU A 202 10.02 7.11 -5.69
C GLU A 202 8.61 6.49 -5.73
N PRO A 203 8.24 5.78 -6.81
CA PRO A 203 6.89 5.22 -6.99
C PRO A 203 6.71 3.94 -6.16
N LEU A 204 6.85 4.05 -4.84
CA LEU A 204 6.74 2.93 -3.92
C LEU A 204 5.27 2.45 -3.83
N PRO A 205 5.02 1.13 -3.76
CA PRO A 205 3.74 0.59 -3.31
C PRO A 205 3.37 1.18 -1.94
N LEU A 206 2.09 1.53 -1.76
CA LEU A 206 1.57 2.03 -0.49
C LEU A 206 0.55 1.04 0.09
N ARG A 207 -0.38 0.58 -0.74
CA ARG A 207 -1.50 -0.26 -0.31
C ARG A 207 -2.05 -1.08 -1.46
N LEU A 208 -2.28 -2.37 -1.23
CA LEU A 208 -3.10 -3.23 -2.08
C LEU A 208 -4.47 -3.40 -1.43
N GLU A 209 -5.52 -3.09 -2.17
CA GLU A 209 -6.90 -3.40 -1.83
C GLU A 209 -7.38 -4.57 -2.70
N GLU A 210 -7.78 -5.66 -2.08
CA GLU A 210 -8.39 -6.80 -2.75
C GLU A 210 -9.85 -6.50 -3.14
N LYS A 211 -10.40 -7.31 -4.05
CA LYS A 211 -11.81 -7.20 -4.44
C LYS A 211 -12.74 -7.44 -3.25
N GLY A 212 -13.52 -6.43 -2.89
CA GLY A 212 -14.39 -6.47 -1.71
C GLY A 212 -13.70 -6.08 -0.41
N ALA A 213 -12.52 -5.44 -0.48
CA ALA A 213 -11.88 -4.81 0.65
C ALA A 213 -12.83 -3.90 1.44
N SER A 214 -12.65 -3.90 2.76
CA SER A 214 -13.42 -3.11 3.72
C SER A 214 -12.54 -2.78 4.94
N VAL A 215 -13.06 -2.01 5.89
CA VAL A 215 -12.31 -1.62 7.08
C VAL A 215 -11.90 -2.88 7.88
N GLY A 216 -10.62 -3.23 7.84
CA GLY A 216 -10.03 -4.36 8.56
C GLY A 216 -9.94 -5.68 7.78
N ALA A 217 -10.36 -5.74 6.51
CA ALA A 217 -10.27 -6.94 5.68
C ALA A 217 -10.06 -6.62 4.19
N GLY A 218 -9.20 -7.38 3.52
CA GLY A 218 -8.83 -7.16 2.11
C GLY A 218 -7.88 -5.99 1.87
N VAL A 219 -7.13 -5.56 2.90
CA VAL A 219 -6.22 -4.42 2.82
C VAL A 219 -4.83 -4.86 3.29
N ILE A 220 -3.84 -4.69 2.41
CA ILE A 220 -2.43 -4.97 2.66
C ILE A 220 -1.64 -3.68 2.44
N THR A 221 -0.99 -3.17 3.49
CA THR A 221 -0.17 -1.96 3.48
C THR A 221 1.31 -2.30 3.32
N PHE A 222 2.02 -1.52 2.53
CA PHE A 222 3.46 -1.60 2.33
C PHE A 222 4.11 -0.37 2.97
N SER A 223 5.12 -0.58 3.81
CA SER A 223 5.70 0.46 4.66
C SER A 223 7.15 0.13 5.06
N GLY A 224 7.77 0.96 5.92
CA GLY A 224 9.09 0.63 6.49
C GLY A 224 10.24 0.60 5.48
N TYR A 225 10.07 1.25 4.32
CA TYR A 225 11.07 1.30 3.26
C TYR A 225 12.43 1.81 3.75
N GLY A 226 13.50 1.06 3.49
CA GLY A 226 14.88 1.40 3.88
C GLY A 226 15.15 1.38 5.40
N THR A 227 14.25 0.81 6.21
CA THR A 227 14.47 0.65 7.66
C THR A 227 15.29 -0.61 7.97
N GLU A 228 16.10 -0.58 9.03
CA GLU A 228 16.95 -1.73 9.38
C GLU A 228 16.08 -2.92 9.86
N VAL A 229 16.25 -4.08 9.21
CA VAL A 229 15.54 -5.33 9.54
C VAL A 229 16.56 -6.44 9.79
N ALA A 230 16.57 -6.99 11.00
CA ALA A 230 17.45 -8.09 11.37
C ALA A 230 16.81 -9.45 11.01
N ILE A 231 17.36 -10.11 9.99
CA ILE A 231 16.99 -11.48 9.60
C ILE A 231 18.01 -12.46 10.20
N THR A 232 17.68 -13.02 11.37
CA THR A 232 18.56 -13.95 12.11
C THR A 232 17.88 -15.30 12.24
N PRO A 233 18.45 -16.41 11.73
CA PRO A 233 17.88 -17.73 11.92
C PRO A 233 17.90 -18.12 13.41
N PRO A 234 16.98 -18.99 13.86
CA PRO A 234 16.98 -19.47 15.24
C PRO A 234 18.26 -20.26 15.57
N ALA A 235 18.63 -20.29 16.85
CA ALA A 235 19.75 -21.10 17.33
C ALA A 235 19.50 -22.60 17.07
N GLU A 236 20.54 -23.33 16.64
CA GLU A 236 20.41 -24.73 16.18
C GLU A 236 19.81 -25.68 17.24
N ASP A 237 20.04 -25.42 18.53
CA ASP A 237 19.49 -26.19 19.66
C ASP A 237 18.01 -25.91 19.95
N ALA A 238 17.49 -24.77 19.46
CA ALA A 238 16.08 -24.42 19.48
C ALA A 238 15.31 -24.91 18.23
N VAL A 239 16.02 -25.44 17.22
CA VAL A 239 15.42 -25.94 15.97
C VAL A 239 15.13 -27.44 16.05
N VAL A 240 13.93 -27.82 15.61
CA VAL A 240 13.56 -29.19 15.26
C VAL A 240 13.49 -29.29 13.75
N ASP A 241 14.28 -30.19 13.18
CA ASP A 241 14.30 -30.43 11.75
C ASP A 241 13.28 -31.52 11.38
N LEU A 242 12.14 -31.09 10.82
CA LEU A 242 11.07 -32.00 10.41
C LEU A 242 11.52 -32.96 9.28
N THR A 243 12.55 -32.61 8.50
CA THR A 243 13.08 -33.50 7.45
C THR A 243 13.78 -34.74 8.00
N LYS A 244 14.11 -34.73 9.31
CA LYS A 244 14.79 -35.82 10.02
C LYS A 244 13.86 -36.67 10.88
N ILE A 245 12.56 -36.34 10.94
CA ILE A 245 11.56 -37.14 11.64
C ILE A 245 10.93 -38.10 10.62
N PRO A 246 10.96 -39.43 10.84
CA PRO A 246 10.29 -40.37 9.94
C PRO A 246 8.78 -40.14 10.01
N ALA A 247 8.10 -40.15 8.86
CA ALA A 247 6.65 -40.11 8.78
C ALA A 247 6.06 -41.37 9.45
N SER A 248 5.08 -41.15 10.33
CA SER A 248 4.33 -42.17 11.08
C SER A 248 3.32 -42.93 10.22
#